data_AF-W4MG65-F1
#
_entry.id   AF-W4MG65-F1
#
_cell.length_a   1.000
_cell.length_b   1.000
_cell.length_c   1.000
_cell.angle_alpha   90.00
_cell.angle_beta   90.00
_cell.angle_gamma   90.00
#
_symmetry.space_group_name_H-M   'P 1'
#
loop_
_entity.id
_entity.type
_entity.pdbx_description
1 polymer ?
#
loop_
_entity_poly.entity_id
_entity_poly.type
_entity_poly.pdbx_seq_one_letter_code
_entity_poly.pdbx_strand_id
1 'polypeptide(L)'
;DLGLIAERGQLVIANPIYEEVIPRALTYTTQVTITHETLWYVAPDGRLDMPKLLSAFQQFFREHSEHWVERFDYKEAGPQLLLQAFLQRILNGGGRIEREYGLGRGRTDLLVLWPYATDAEQTQRVVIETKLRHGALETTIDSGLAQTWAYMDRSGAEAGHLVIFDRTPQRPWEEKIFHRQHTYRDMVINVWGM
;
A
#
# COMPACT_ATOMS: atom_id res chain seq x y z
N ASP A 1 25.19 10.30 -13.58
CA ASP A 1 24.16 10.31 -12.53
C ASP A 1 23.36 11.60 -12.67
N LEU A 2 22.02 11.51 -12.68
CA LEU A 2 21.10 12.66 -12.76
C LEU A 2 20.79 13.25 -11.37
N GLY A 3 21.39 12.72 -10.30
CA GLY A 3 21.13 13.16 -8.93
C GLY A 3 19.79 12.69 -8.37
N LEU A 4 19.15 11.72 -9.04
CA LEU A 4 17.85 11.17 -8.63
C LEU A 4 17.96 10.22 -7.43
N ILE A 5 19.13 9.60 -7.28
CA ILE A 5 19.46 8.66 -6.21
C ILE A 5 20.67 9.16 -5.43
N ALA A 6 20.77 8.76 -4.17
CA ALA A 6 21.94 8.98 -3.33
C ALA A 6 22.35 7.68 -2.65
N GLU A 7 23.59 7.62 -2.17
CA GLU A 7 24.10 6.51 -1.39
C GLU A 7 24.29 6.93 0.07
N ARG A 8 23.55 6.30 0.98
CA ARG A 8 23.61 6.56 2.43
C ARG A 8 23.69 5.23 3.19
N GLY A 9 24.75 4.47 2.93
CA GLY A 9 24.89 3.07 3.38
C GLY A 9 24.01 2.07 2.61
N GLN A 10 22.98 2.56 1.92
CA GLN A 10 22.16 1.88 0.93
C GLN A 10 21.73 2.92 -0.13
N LEU A 11 21.28 2.45 -1.30
CA LEU A 11 20.67 3.33 -2.30
C LEU A 11 19.41 3.95 -1.70
N VAL A 12 19.21 5.25 -1.89
CA VAL A 12 18.02 5.99 -1.47
C VAL A 12 17.57 6.95 -2.58
N ILE A 13 16.29 7.35 -2.58
CA ILE A 13 15.83 8.44 -3.45
C ILE A 13 16.44 9.73 -2.89
N ALA A 14 16.99 10.58 -3.75
CA ALA A 14 17.89 11.64 -3.30
C ALA A 14 17.21 12.72 -2.44
N ASN A 15 15.90 12.96 -2.62
CA ASN A 15 15.15 13.95 -1.86
C ASN A 15 13.62 13.68 -1.87
N PRO A 16 12.86 14.34 -0.97
CA PRO A 16 11.40 14.15 -0.85
C PRO A 16 10.58 14.51 -2.10
N ILE A 17 11.05 15.44 -2.94
CA ILE A 17 10.34 15.77 -4.19
C ILE A 17 10.37 14.57 -5.14
N TYR A 18 11.51 13.88 -5.23
CA TYR A 18 11.65 12.70 -6.08
C TYR A 18 10.90 11.49 -5.51
N GLU A 19 10.82 11.37 -4.19
CA GLU A 19 10.00 10.35 -3.50
C GLU A 19 8.52 10.46 -3.87
N GLU A 20 8.05 11.67 -4.20
CA GLU A 20 6.69 11.93 -4.65
C GLU A 20 6.53 11.83 -6.17
N VAL A 21 7.45 12.43 -6.93
CA VAL A 21 7.31 12.60 -8.39
C VAL A 21 7.56 11.30 -9.14
N ILE A 22 8.56 10.50 -8.75
CA ILE A 22 8.94 9.29 -9.49
C ILE A 22 7.80 8.26 -9.51
N PRO A 23 7.21 7.83 -8.37
CA PRO A 23 6.12 6.86 -8.38
C PRO A 23 4.90 7.41 -9.11
N ARG A 24 4.56 8.69 -8.91
CA ARG A 24 3.44 9.32 -9.61
C ARG A 24 3.62 9.26 -11.12
N ALA A 25 4.81 9.56 -11.62
CA ALA A 25 5.12 9.48 -13.04
C ALA A 25 4.99 8.04 -13.56
N LEU A 26 5.46 7.05 -12.79
CA LEU A 26 5.38 5.63 -13.15
C LEU A 26 3.94 5.10 -13.17
N THR A 27 3.05 5.64 -12.32
CA THR A 27 1.67 5.13 -12.18
C THR A 27 0.61 5.99 -12.85
N TYR A 28 0.98 7.15 -13.42
CA TYR A 28 0.04 8.17 -13.89
C TYR A 28 -1.02 7.62 -14.86
N THR A 29 -0.59 6.85 -15.86
CA THR A 29 -1.50 6.28 -16.88
C THR A 29 -2.53 5.33 -16.28
N THR A 30 -2.15 4.59 -15.24
CA THR A 30 -3.06 3.67 -14.55
C THR A 30 -3.99 4.40 -13.60
N GLN A 31 -3.49 5.43 -12.92
CA GLN A 31 -4.30 6.28 -12.07
C GLN A 31 -5.48 6.89 -12.85
N VAL A 32 -5.24 7.41 -14.06
CA VAL A 32 -6.30 8.04 -14.87
C VAL A 32 -7.31 7.05 -15.44
N THR A 33 -6.98 5.75 -15.53
CA THR A 33 -7.90 4.70 -16.00
C THR A 33 -8.76 4.10 -14.90
N ILE A 34 -8.41 4.32 -13.62
CA ILE A 34 -9.17 3.81 -12.48
C ILE A 34 -10.45 4.65 -12.29
N THR A 35 -11.61 3.98 -12.38
CA THR A 35 -12.95 4.58 -12.31
C THR A 35 -13.50 4.72 -10.90
N HIS A 36 -12.75 4.29 -9.88
CA HIS A 36 -13.16 4.36 -8.48
C HIS A 36 -13.24 5.81 -7.97
N GLU A 37 -14.37 6.14 -7.33
CA GLU A 37 -14.59 7.46 -6.73
C GLU A 37 -14.29 7.45 -5.23
N THR A 38 -13.72 8.55 -4.74
CA THR A 38 -13.36 8.71 -3.33
C THR A 38 -14.55 8.51 -2.39
N LEU A 39 -15.69 9.12 -2.74
CA LEU A 39 -16.91 9.09 -1.93
C LEU A 39 -17.44 7.67 -1.66
N TRP A 40 -17.10 6.69 -2.50
CA TRP A 40 -17.51 5.30 -2.28
C TRP A 40 -16.85 4.68 -1.04
N TYR A 41 -15.72 5.25 -0.60
CA TYR A 41 -14.91 4.75 0.51
C TYR A 41 -14.95 5.65 1.75
N VAL A 42 -15.75 6.71 1.74
CA VAL A 42 -15.93 7.58 2.90
C VAL A 42 -17.15 7.10 3.69
N ALA A 43 -16.94 6.76 4.95
CA ALA A 43 -17.99 6.35 5.88
C ALA A 43 -18.83 7.57 6.34
N PRO A 44 -20.03 7.35 6.93
CA PRO A 44 -20.89 8.45 7.38
C PRO A 44 -20.25 9.40 8.41
N ASP A 45 -19.25 8.93 9.15
CA ASP A 45 -18.46 9.73 10.11
C ASP A 45 -17.32 10.53 9.45
N GLY A 46 -17.20 10.45 8.12
CA GLY A 46 -16.19 11.15 7.32
C GLY A 46 -14.84 10.43 7.24
N ARG A 47 -14.64 9.29 7.90
CA ARG A 47 -13.40 8.50 7.84
C ARG A 47 -13.35 7.65 6.56
N LEU A 48 -12.16 7.22 6.16
CA LEU A 48 -12.01 6.21 5.12
C LEU A 48 -12.31 4.81 5.66
N ASP A 49 -13.19 4.10 4.97
CA ASP A 49 -13.45 2.68 5.13
C ASP A 49 -12.33 1.88 4.43
N MET A 50 -11.23 1.68 5.16
CA MET A 50 -10.06 0.97 4.67
C MET A 50 -10.33 -0.51 4.32
N PRO A 51 -11.09 -1.28 5.11
CA PRO A 51 -11.49 -2.63 4.70
C PRO A 51 -12.22 -2.65 3.35
N LYS A 52 -13.20 -1.77 3.13
CA LYS A 52 -13.91 -1.67 1.85
C LYS A 52 -12.98 -1.28 0.70
N LEU A 53 -12.08 -0.32 0.95
CA LEU A 53 -11.08 0.12 -0.03
C LEU A 53 -10.15 -1.02 -0.44
N LEU A 54 -9.56 -1.72 0.51
CA LEU A 54 -8.60 -2.79 0.22
C LEU A 54 -9.27 -4.05 -0.34
N SER A 55 -10.54 -4.30 0.00
CA SER A 55 -11.35 -5.33 -0.66
C SER A 55 -11.57 -5.00 -2.13
N ALA A 56 -11.88 -3.75 -2.45
CA ALA A 56 -12.00 -3.31 -3.84
C ALA A 56 -10.66 -3.35 -4.58
N PHE A 57 -9.57 -2.96 -3.93
CA PHE A 57 -8.23 -3.09 -4.50
C PHE A 57 -7.87 -4.55 -4.77
N GLN A 58 -8.20 -5.47 -3.86
CA GLN A 58 -7.95 -6.90 -4.01
C GLN A 58 -8.64 -7.47 -5.26
N GLN A 59 -9.90 -7.06 -5.52
CA GLN A 59 -10.61 -7.43 -6.75
C GLN A 59 -9.99 -6.77 -7.99
N PHE A 60 -9.69 -5.47 -7.93
CA PHE A 60 -9.03 -4.73 -9.00
C PHE A 60 -7.67 -5.37 -9.37
N PHE A 61 -6.89 -5.77 -8.36
CA PHE A 61 -5.60 -6.42 -8.54
C PHE A 61 -5.78 -7.77 -9.25
N ARG A 62 -6.78 -8.56 -8.88
CA ARG A 62 -7.12 -9.82 -9.56
C ARG A 62 -7.46 -9.61 -11.04
N GLU A 63 -8.21 -8.57 -11.37
CA GLU A 63 -8.68 -8.30 -12.73
C GLU A 63 -7.58 -7.73 -13.65
N HIS A 64 -6.58 -7.03 -13.08
CA HIS A 64 -5.66 -6.22 -13.87
C HIS A 64 -4.18 -6.57 -13.70
N SER A 65 -3.80 -7.38 -12.70
CA SER A 65 -2.38 -7.61 -12.37
C SER A 65 -1.60 -8.32 -13.48
N GLU A 66 -2.18 -9.25 -14.23
CA GLU A 66 -1.47 -10.01 -15.28
C GLU A 66 -0.93 -9.07 -16.38
N HIS A 67 -1.79 -8.20 -16.92
CA HIS A 67 -1.42 -7.19 -17.91
C HIS A 67 -0.41 -6.13 -17.40
N TRP A 68 -0.27 -6.02 -16.08
CA TRP A 68 0.59 -5.05 -15.42
C TRP A 68 1.95 -5.64 -15.09
N VAL A 69 1.99 -6.87 -14.59
CA VAL A 69 3.23 -7.61 -14.27
C VAL A 69 4.07 -7.86 -15.53
N GLU A 70 3.45 -8.00 -16.70
CA GLU A 70 4.16 -8.18 -17.98
C GLU A 70 4.73 -6.87 -18.56
N ARG A 71 4.16 -5.70 -18.22
CA ARG A 71 4.55 -4.42 -18.82
C ARG A 71 5.72 -3.71 -18.13
N PHE A 72 6.01 -4.04 -16.88
CA PHE A 72 7.09 -3.40 -16.13
C PHE A 72 8.30 -4.32 -16.02
N ASP A 73 9.48 -3.78 -16.35
CA ASP A 73 10.77 -4.44 -16.08
C ASP A 73 11.02 -4.65 -14.56
N TYR A 74 10.26 -3.95 -13.71
CA TYR A 74 10.36 -3.97 -12.24
C TYR A 74 9.37 -4.95 -11.60
N LYS A 75 9.53 -6.24 -11.89
CA LYS A 75 8.60 -7.30 -11.46
C LYS A 75 8.30 -7.33 -9.95
N GLU A 76 9.23 -6.86 -9.12
CA GLU A 76 9.07 -6.82 -7.66
C GLU A 76 8.28 -5.59 -7.17
N ALA A 77 8.46 -4.45 -7.82
CA ALA A 77 7.80 -3.21 -7.43
C ALA A 77 6.38 -3.07 -8.02
N GLY A 78 6.10 -3.76 -9.14
CA GLY A 78 4.84 -3.64 -9.88
C GLY A 78 3.57 -3.70 -9.01
N PRO A 79 3.37 -4.74 -8.17
CA PRO A 79 2.18 -4.82 -7.33
C PRO A 79 2.03 -3.65 -6.34
N GLN A 80 3.14 -3.20 -5.77
CA GLN A 80 3.16 -2.08 -4.82
C GLN A 80 2.87 -0.76 -5.52
N LEU A 81 3.41 -0.56 -6.73
CA LEU A 81 3.10 0.60 -7.57
C LEU A 81 1.62 0.63 -7.96
N LEU A 82 1.02 -0.53 -8.25
CA LEU A 82 -0.39 -0.62 -8.57
C LEU A 82 -1.29 -0.26 -7.38
N LEU A 83 -0.95 -0.73 -6.17
CA LEU A 83 -1.60 -0.30 -4.93
C LEU A 83 -1.48 1.22 -4.73
N GLN A 84 -0.30 1.78 -4.94
CA GLN A 84 -0.08 3.22 -4.83
C GLN A 84 -0.90 4.01 -5.85
N ALA A 85 -1.00 3.54 -7.09
CA ALA A 85 -1.84 4.16 -8.13
C ALA A 85 -3.31 4.20 -7.71
N PHE A 86 -3.80 3.09 -7.16
CA PHE A 86 -5.16 2.93 -6.67
C PHE A 86 -5.46 3.85 -5.49
N LEU A 87 -4.59 3.84 -4.47
CA LEU A 87 -4.69 4.73 -3.32
C LEU A 87 -4.61 6.20 -3.74
N GLN A 88 -3.70 6.55 -4.64
CA GLN A 88 -3.55 7.92 -5.13
C GLN A 88 -4.83 8.42 -5.83
N ARG A 89 -5.47 7.57 -6.65
CA ARG A 89 -6.73 7.91 -7.33
C ARG A 89 -7.85 8.24 -6.34
N ILE A 90 -7.92 7.50 -5.23
CA ILE A 90 -8.95 7.66 -4.20
C ILE A 90 -8.61 8.85 -3.29
N LEU A 91 -7.36 8.98 -2.86
CA LEU A 91 -6.95 9.99 -1.88
C LEU A 91 -6.87 11.41 -2.46
N ASN A 92 -6.78 11.57 -3.78
CA ASN A 92 -6.90 12.89 -4.43
C ASN A 92 -8.18 13.67 -4.04
N GLY A 93 -9.19 13.03 -3.45
CA GLY A 93 -10.38 13.70 -2.90
C GLY A 93 -10.21 14.38 -1.53
N GLY A 94 -9.00 14.45 -0.97
CA GLY A 94 -8.73 15.22 0.26
C GLY A 94 -7.63 14.67 1.18
N GLY A 95 -7.11 13.47 0.92
CA GLY A 95 -6.05 12.84 1.71
C GLY A 95 -4.67 12.89 1.05
N ARG A 96 -3.67 12.33 1.73
CA ARG A 96 -2.31 12.13 1.19
C ARG A 96 -1.71 10.80 1.62
N ILE A 97 -0.68 10.36 0.89
CA ILE A 97 0.13 9.18 1.21
C ILE A 97 1.54 9.66 1.49
N GLU A 98 2.08 9.29 2.65
CA GLU A 98 3.50 9.36 2.94
C GLU A 98 4.14 7.99 2.68
N ARG A 99 5.36 7.97 2.15
CA ARG A 99 6.02 6.76 1.62
C ARG A 99 7.40 6.65 2.23
N GLU A 100 7.71 5.52 2.85
CA GLU A 100 9.07 5.15 3.21
C GLU A 100 9.58 4.08 2.25
N TYR A 101 10.65 4.40 1.50
CA TYR A 101 11.24 3.47 0.55
C TYR A 101 12.36 2.65 1.19
N GLY A 102 12.14 1.33 1.28
CA GLY A 102 13.21 0.38 1.57
C GLY A 102 13.97 0.01 0.30
N LEU A 103 14.67 0.95 -0.34
CA LEU A 103 15.47 0.68 -1.53
C LEU A 103 16.55 -0.38 -1.20
N GLY A 104 16.48 -1.53 -1.89
CA GLY A 104 17.29 -2.73 -1.60
C GLY A 104 16.62 -3.79 -0.71
N ARG A 105 15.46 -3.51 -0.12
CA ARG A 105 14.62 -4.47 0.64
C ARG A 105 13.29 -4.81 -0.04
N GLY A 106 13.01 -4.19 -1.19
CA GLY A 106 11.90 -4.55 -2.07
C GLY A 106 10.51 -4.24 -1.52
N ARG A 107 10.38 -3.29 -0.59
CA ARG A 107 9.09 -2.92 0.01
C ARG A 107 8.90 -1.41 0.14
N THR A 108 7.63 -1.00 0.15
CA THR A 108 7.19 0.36 0.42
C THR A 108 6.25 0.32 1.61
N ASP A 109 6.59 1.10 2.63
CA ASP A 109 5.77 1.25 3.82
C ASP A 109 4.98 2.55 3.64
N LEU A 110 3.64 2.46 3.65
CA LEU A 110 2.75 3.59 3.34
C LEU A 110 2.04 4.08 4.61
N LEU A 111 1.93 5.39 4.75
CA LEU A 111 1.08 6.03 5.74
C LEU A 111 0.01 6.86 5.03
N VAL A 112 -1.24 6.43 5.15
CA VAL A 112 -2.39 7.17 4.65
C VAL A 112 -2.82 8.18 5.71
N LEU A 113 -2.97 9.43 5.28
CA LEU A 113 -3.44 10.55 6.08
C LEU A 113 -4.72 11.08 5.48
N TRP A 114 -5.82 10.94 6.21
CA TRP A 114 -7.14 11.34 5.76
C TRP A 114 -7.77 12.33 6.74
N PRO A 115 -8.00 13.59 6.36
CA PRO A 115 -8.73 14.52 7.19
C PRO A 115 -10.20 14.10 7.28
N TYR A 116 -10.73 14.03 8.49
CA TYR A 116 -12.15 13.80 8.75
C TYR A 116 -12.62 14.83 9.78
N ALA A 117 -13.90 15.24 9.70
CA ALA A 117 -14.50 16.42 10.35
C ALA A 117 -14.41 17.75 9.57
N THR A 118 -15.42 18.59 9.79
CA THR A 118 -15.76 19.80 9.01
C THR A 118 -14.67 20.88 9.04
N ASP A 119 -13.85 20.90 10.10
CA ASP A 119 -12.79 21.90 10.31
C ASP A 119 -11.37 21.32 10.15
N ALA A 120 -11.24 20.09 9.61
CA ALA A 120 -9.98 19.41 9.30
C ALA A 120 -8.97 19.20 10.46
N GLU A 121 -9.38 19.41 11.72
CA GLU A 121 -8.49 19.21 12.87
C GLU A 121 -8.19 17.74 13.17
N GLN A 122 -9.05 16.81 12.72
CA GLN A 122 -8.85 15.38 12.93
C GLN A 122 -8.31 14.72 11.66
N THR A 123 -7.27 13.92 11.83
CA THR A 123 -6.63 13.17 10.75
C THR A 123 -6.57 11.71 11.12
N GLN A 124 -7.19 10.87 10.30
CA GLN A 124 -7.11 9.43 10.39
C GLN A 124 -5.75 9.02 9.84
N ARG A 125 -5.04 8.18 10.60
CA ARG A 125 -3.71 7.68 10.26
C ARG A 125 -3.80 6.17 10.10
N VAL A 126 -3.45 5.68 8.92
CA VAL A 126 -3.51 4.26 8.60
C VAL A 126 -2.19 3.80 7.99
N VAL A 127 -1.58 2.80 8.61
CA VAL A 127 -0.39 2.15 8.06
C VAL A 127 -0.81 1.06 7.08
N ILE A 128 -0.14 1.03 5.92
CA ILE A 128 -0.20 -0.09 4.98
C ILE A 128 1.22 -0.59 4.74
N GLU A 129 1.52 -1.78 5.25
CA GLU A 129 2.76 -2.51 5.00
C GLU A 129 2.55 -3.43 3.79
N THR A 130 3.54 -3.50 2.89
CA THR A 130 3.48 -4.41 1.74
C THR A 130 4.54 -5.49 1.80
N LYS A 131 4.17 -6.72 1.43
CA LYS A 131 5.08 -7.85 1.34
C LYS A 131 4.90 -8.58 0.02
N LEU A 132 6.01 -9.00 -0.56
CA LEU A 132 6.00 -10.08 -1.53
C LEU A 132 6.12 -11.39 -0.74
N ARG A 133 5.30 -12.39 -1.08
CA ARG A 133 5.42 -13.71 -0.49
C ARG A 133 6.68 -14.40 -1.03
N HIS A 134 7.59 -14.70 -0.12
CA HIS A 134 8.77 -15.54 -0.39
C HIS A 134 8.70 -16.76 0.53
N GLY A 135 8.23 -17.89 0.00
CA GLY A 135 8.09 -19.14 0.76
C GLY A 135 6.78 -19.26 1.55
N ALA A 136 6.89 -19.67 2.82
CA ALA A 136 5.73 -19.95 3.66
C ALA A 136 4.93 -18.65 3.96
N LEU A 137 3.61 -18.76 3.86
CA LEU A 137 2.70 -17.63 4.10
C LEU A 137 2.81 -17.14 5.53
N GLU A 138 2.77 -18.05 6.50
CA GLU A 138 2.79 -17.69 7.94
C GLU A 138 4.08 -16.97 8.33
N THR A 139 5.24 -17.38 7.81
CA THR A 139 6.51 -16.65 8.01
C THR A 139 6.46 -15.23 7.44
N THR A 140 5.80 -15.04 6.29
CA THR A 140 5.61 -13.71 5.70
C THR A 140 4.69 -12.86 6.58
N ILE A 141 3.60 -13.44 7.08
CA ILE A 141 2.65 -12.80 8.00
C ILE A 141 3.37 -12.37 9.29
N ASP A 142 4.08 -13.26 9.97
CA ASP A 142 4.76 -12.96 11.24
C ASP A 142 5.73 -11.78 11.11
N SER A 143 6.55 -11.80 10.05
CA SER A 143 7.49 -10.71 9.77
C SER A 143 6.80 -9.39 9.43
N GLY A 144 5.64 -9.47 8.75
CA GLY A 144 4.84 -8.33 8.34
C GLY A 144 4.13 -7.70 9.54
N LEU A 145 3.49 -8.49 10.40
CA LEU A 145 2.81 -8.02 11.61
C LEU A 145 3.75 -7.20 12.51
N ALA A 146 4.96 -7.69 12.73
CA ALA A 146 5.96 -6.98 13.52
C ALA A 146 6.34 -5.61 12.91
N GLN A 147 6.43 -5.51 11.58
CA GLN A 147 6.79 -4.29 10.86
C GLN A 147 5.63 -3.30 10.79
N THR A 148 4.42 -3.79 10.47
CA THR A 148 3.19 -3.00 10.50
C THR A 148 2.99 -2.39 11.88
N TRP A 149 3.11 -3.18 12.95
CA TRP A 149 2.99 -2.67 14.32
C TRP A 149 4.05 -1.61 14.65
N ALA A 150 5.32 -1.86 14.31
CA ALA A 150 6.40 -0.90 14.58
C ALA A 150 6.18 0.44 13.87
N TYR A 151 5.61 0.41 12.66
CA TYR A 151 5.27 1.64 11.96
C TYR A 151 4.03 2.32 12.56
N MET A 152 3.02 1.55 12.97
CA MET A 152 1.85 2.12 13.68
C MET A 152 2.28 2.84 14.96
N ASP A 153 3.14 2.22 15.77
CA ASP A 153 3.67 2.77 17.02
C ASP A 153 4.40 4.11 16.77
N ARG A 154 5.30 4.15 15.77
CA ARG A 154 6.06 5.35 15.41
C ARG A 154 5.21 6.48 14.80
N SER A 155 4.15 6.14 14.07
CA SER A 155 3.32 7.10 13.34
C SER A 155 2.06 7.54 14.09
N GLY A 156 1.71 6.87 15.20
CA GLY A 156 0.47 7.08 15.92
C GLY A 156 -0.77 6.63 15.13
N ALA A 157 -0.62 5.62 14.27
CA ALA A 157 -1.73 5.09 13.48
C ALA A 157 -2.64 4.19 14.33
N GLU A 158 -3.94 4.44 14.23
CA GLU A 158 -4.98 3.68 14.95
C GLU A 158 -5.35 2.37 14.23
N ALA A 159 -4.98 2.24 12.96
CA ALA A 159 -5.24 1.05 12.15
C ALA A 159 -4.02 0.66 11.29
N GLY A 160 -3.81 -0.65 11.16
CA GLY A 160 -2.75 -1.24 10.34
C GLY A 160 -3.28 -2.28 9.38
N HIS A 161 -2.73 -2.27 8.17
CA HIS A 161 -3.03 -3.23 7.13
C HIS A 161 -1.73 -3.83 6.60
N LEU A 162 -1.65 -5.16 6.57
CA LEU A 162 -0.56 -5.90 5.93
C LEU A 162 -1.08 -6.47 4.62
N VAL A 163 -0.51 -6.05 3.49
CA VAL A 163 -0.87 -6.51 2.15
C VAL A 163 0.23 -7.43 1.62
N ILE A 164 -0.13 -8.68 1.37
CA ILE A 164 0.79 -9.73 0.91
C ILE A 164 0.45 -10.08 -0.54
N PHE A 165 1.40 -9.84 -1.43
CA PHE A 165 1.32 -10.19 -2.84
C PHE A 165 1.93 -11.58 -3.10
N ASP A 166 1.12 -12.54 -3.55
CA ASP A 166 1.52 -13.89 -3.96
C ASP A 166 1.67 -13.98 -5.48
N ARG A 167 2.92 -13.82 -5.95
CA ARG A 167 3.28 -13.92 -7.36
C ARG A 167 3.52 -15.35 -7.83
N THR A 168 3.18 -16.38 -7.05
CA THR A 168 3.38 -17.78 -7.45
C THR A 168 2.66 -18.05 -8.77
N PRO A 169 3.39 -18.41 -9.84
CA PRO A 169 2.80 -18.71 -11.14
C PRO A 169 1.79 -19.85 -11.05
N GLN A 170 0.72 -19.80 -11.85
CA GLN A 170 -0.32 -20.84 -11.96
C GLN A 170 -1.08 -21.18 -10.65
N ARG A 171 -0.80 -20.49 -9.54
CA ARG A 171 -1.60 -20.62 -8.32
C ARG A 171 -2.98 -19.98 -8.54
N PRO A 172 -4.09 -20.68 -8.24
CA PRO A 172 -5.43 -20.13 -8.36
C PRO A 172 -5.64 -18.88 -7.49
N TRP A 173 -6.37 -17.89 -8.00
CA TRP A 173 -6.70 -16.66 -7.26
C TRP A 173 -7.43 -16.94 -5.94
N GLU A 174 -8.29 -17.96 -5.89
CA GLU A 174 -9.00 -18.37 -4.67
C GLU A 174 -8.06 -18.78 -3.52
N GLU A 175 -6.83 -19.21 -3.84
CA GLU A 175 -5.83 -19.53 -2.81
C GLU A 175 -4.97 -18.33 -2.41
N LYS A 176 -4.94 -17.28 -3.26
CA LYS A 176 -4.18 -16.04 -3.02
C LYS A 176 -5.00 -15.04 -2.22
N ILE A 177 -6.29 -14.98 -2.52
CA ILE A 177 -7.23 -13.97 -2.03
C ILE A 177 -7.75 -14.37 -0.67
N PHE A 178 -7.40 -13.58 0.35
CA PHE A 178 -7.96 -13.72 1.69
C PHE A 178 -7.93 -12.40 2.45
N HIS A 179 -8.72 -12.32 3.50
CA HIS A 179 -8.67 -11.26 4.52
C HIS A 179 -8.76 -11.92 5.90
N ARG A 180 -7.81 -11.61 6.78
CA ARG A 180 -7.72 -12.12 8.15
C ARG A 180 -7.46 -10.98 9.12
N GLN A 181 -7.94 -11.11 10.36
CA GLN A 181 -7.59 -10.21 11.44
C GLN A 181 -6.60 -10.90 12.38
N HIS A 182 -5.52 -10.20 12.72
CA HIS A 182 -4.53 -10.66 13.70
C HIS A 182 -4.43 -9.62 14.81
N THR A 183 -4.39 -10.09 16.06
CA THR A 183 -4.04 -9.24 17.20
C THR A 183 -2.54 -9.35 17.44
N TYR A 184 -1.83 -8.23 17.42
CA TYR A 184 -0.39 -8.16 17.68
C TYR A 184 -0.12 -7.01 18.66
N ARG A 185 0.36 -7.35 19.86
CA ARG A 185 0.60 -6.37 20.96
C ARG A 185 -0.60 -5.44 21.18
N ASP A 186 -1.77 -6.05 21.40
CA ASP A 186 -3.07 -5.41 21.66
C ASP A 186 -3.65 -4.55 20.53
N MET A 187 -2.98 -4.48 19.37
CA MET A 187 -3.49 -3.81 18.17
C MET A 187 -4.03 -4.84 17.18
N VAL A 188 -5.16 -4.51 16.55
CA VAL A 188 -5.72 -5.32 15.46
C VAL A 188 -5.08 -4.87 14.14
N ILE A 189 -4.49 -5.83 13.43
CA ILE A 189 -3.92 -5.65 12.09
C ILE A 189 -4.71 -6.51 11.11
N ASN A 190 -5.17 -5.89 10.02
CA ASN A 190 -5.87 -6.58 8.94
C ASN A 190 -4.86 -7.09 7.91
N VAL A 191 -4.83 -8.40 7.67
CA VAL A 191 -3.93 -9.05 6.72
C VAL A 191 -4.70 -9.43 5.45
N TRP A 192 -4.16 -9.03 4.30
CA TRP A 192 -4.77 -9.21 2.98
C TRP A 192 -3.83 -10.03 2.11
N GLY A 193 -4.32 -11.12 1.52
CA GLY A 193 -3.61 -11.85 0.48
C GLY A 193 -4.15 -11.49 -0.89
N MET A 194 -3.29 -11.35 -1.89
CA MET A 194 -3.67 -11.17 -3.29
C MET A 194 -2.57 -11.61 -4.24
#